data_AF-A0A9P7S2G8-F1
#
_entry.id   AF-A0A9P7S2G8-F1
#
_cell.length_a   1.000
_cell.length_b   1.000
_cell.length_c   1.000
_cell.angle_alpha   90.00
_cell.angle_beta   90.00
_cell.angle_gamma   90.00
#
_symmetry.space_group_name_H-M   'P 1'
#
loop_
_entity.id
_entity.type
_entity.pdbx_description
1 polymer ?
#
loop_
_entity_poly.entity_id
_entity_poly.type
_entity_poly.pdbx_seq_one_letter_code
_entity_poly.pdbx_strand_id
1 'polypeptide(L)'
;MSRKEQGEAFDSVSYEPLLRGDSDSPVEGQSAPGSRRVEGSPLRRWTYENRKRWVTLVLGITNVITLLILLSLWLRRESIPDSELQLLYSPANHVIEHQVTTFHSAIQGDTTEYMGTPSPELDKAWGDLYKYGLQRIPEDEAKLIPWKTVRIPGDESHYAVALDVFHQLHCLNIIRKAFHPDYYPKEEQWHVDHCIEHIRQAIVCSSDVSLIIWQWFPEKNKTLGRSGTPHTCRNFDKIYEWAKDPKNNLPADQFNLDLHPPHDHDH
;
A
#
# COMPACT_ATOMS: atom_id res chain seq x y z
N MET A 1 -4.29 10.48 -46.38
CA MET A 1 -5.34 9.50 -46.04
C MET A 1 -5.83 9.80 -44.64
N SER A 2 -7.06 10.29 -44.53
CA SER A 2 -7.76 10.56 -43.28
C SER A 2 -8.66 9.37 -42.94
N ARG A 3 -8.63 8.91 -41.68
CA ARG A 3 -9.71 8.15 -41.03
C ARG A 3 -9.42 8.13 -39.51
N LYS A 4 -9.96 9.11 -38.78
CA LYS A 4 -11.24 9.10 -38.03
C LYS A 4 -11.19 8.27 -36.75
N GLU A 5 -11.00 8.98 -35.66
CA GLU A 5 -11.42 8.62 -34.30
C GLU A 5 -12.94 8.40 -34.27
N GLN A 6 -13.38 7.38 -33.52
CA GLN A 6 -14.77 7.22 -33.10
C GLN A 6 -14.76 6.97 -31.60
N GLY A 7 -15.15 7.99 -30.85
CA GLY A 7 -15.61 7.85 -29.48
C GLY A 7 -17.11 7.58 -29.50
N GLU A 8 -17.55 6.50 -28.87
CA GLU A 8 -18.96 6.23 -28.63
C GLU A 8 -19.37 6.90 -27.32
N ALA A 9 -20.37 7.77 -27.43
CA ALA A 9 -21.03 8.44 -26.31
C ALA A 9 -21.98 7.46 -25.61
N PHE A 10 -21.85 7.36 -24.28
CA PHE A 10 -22.81 6.63 -23.45
C PHE A 10 -24.07 7.48 -23.24
N ASP A 11 -25.21 6.97 -23.73
CA ASP A 11 -26.53 7.57 -23.55
C ASP A 11 -26.95 7.59 -22.08
N SER A 12 -27.33 8.78 -21.61
CA SER A 12 -27.88 9.01 -20.27
C SER A 12 -29.33 8.53 -20.19
N VAL A 13 -29.59 7.51 -19.37
CA VAL A 13 -30.95 7.06 -19.05
C VAL A 13 -31.57 8.03 -18.04
N SER A 14 -32.53 8.85 -18.50
CA SER A 14 -33.35 9.72 -17.65
C SER A 14 -34.49 8.93 -16.99
N TYR A 15 -34.59 9.03 -15.67
CA TYR A 15 -35.64 8.40 -14.84
C TYR A 15 -36.82 9.36 -14.65
N GLU A 16 -38.05 8.91 -14.94
CA GLU A 16 -39.30 9.62 -14.58
C GLU A 16 -40.06 8.89 -13.45
N PRO A 17 -40.53 9.59 -12.39
CA PRO A 17 -41.28 8.96 -11.31
C PRO A 17 -42.77 8.77 -11.66
N LEU A 18 -43.28 7.57 -11.45
CA LEU A 18 -44.70 7.25 -11.53
C LEU A 18 -45.43 7.69 -10.25
N LEU A 19 -46.04 8.87 -10.24
CA LEU A 19 -47.13 9.21 -9.31
C LEU A 19 -48.16 10.13 -9.95
N ARG A 20 -49.33 9.58 -10.29
CA ARG A 20 -50.61 10.28 -10.17
C ARG A 20 -51.72 9.27 -9.93
N GLY A 21 -52.22 9.25 -8.69
CA GLY A 21 -53.45 8.56 -8.35
C GLY A 21 -54.62 9.34 -8.92
N ASP A 22 -55.48 8.65 -9.67
CA ASP A 22 -56.76 9.19 -10.10
C ASP A 22 -57.76 9.10 -8.96
N SER A 23 -58.31 10.27 -8.66
CA SER A 23 -59.42 10.55 -7.77
C SER A 23 -60.77 10.16 -8.37
N ASP A 24 -61.63 9.64 -7.50
CA ASP A 24 -63.08 9.79 -7.43
C ASP A 24 -63.96 9.51 -8.67
N SER A 25 -64.88 8.56 -8.49
CA SER A 25 -66.22 8.60 -9.06
C SER A 25 -67.21 7.94 -8.10
N PRO A 26 -68.31 8.61 -7.71
CA PRO A 26 -69.34 8.03 -6.85
C PRO A 26 -70.49 7.44 -7.68
N VAL A 27 -70.99 6.26 -7.32
CA VAL A 27 -72.30 5.78 -7.79
C VAL A 27 -73.07 5.15 -6.63
N GLU A 28 -74.31 5.63 -6.49
CA GLU A 28 -75.32 5.30 -5.50
C GLU A 28 -75.81 3.84 -5.52
N GLY A 29 -76.13 3.34 -4.32
CA GLY A 29 -77.48 2.86 -3.98
C GLY A 29 -77.95 1.52 -4.54
N GLN A 30 -77.99 0.50 -3.67
CA GLN A 30 -79.11 -0.45 -3.59
C GLN A 30 -79.09 -1.24 -2.26
N SER A 31 -80.29 -1.44 -1.71
CA SER A 31 -80.60 -1.89 -0.36
C SER A 31 -80.88 -3.41 -0.24
N ALA A 32 -80.17 -4.09 0.68
CA ALA A 32 -80.51 -5.24 1.58
C ALA A 32 -81.19 -6.53 1.00
N PRO A 33 -81.27 -7.69 1.71
CA PRO A 33 -80.89 -8.03 3.09
C PRO A 33 -80.12 -9.38 3.27
N GLY A 34 -79.62 -9.67 4.49
CA GLY A 34 -79.31 -11.06 4.88
C GLY A 34 -78.22 -11.25 5.93
N SER A 35 -78.62 -11.49 7.17
CA SER A 35 -77.77 -11.75 8.33
C SER A 35 -77.01 -13.08 8.27
N ARG A 36 -75.74 -13.07 8.68
CA ARG A 36 -75.16 -14.09 9.58
C ARG A 36 -73.90 -13.54 10.27
N ARG A 37 -74.02 -13.24 11.57
CA ARG A 37 -72.90 -12.84 12.43
C ARG A 37 -72.15 -14.10 12.86
N VAL A 38 -70.96 -14.31 12.31
CA VAL A 38 -69.99 -15.27 12.84
C VAL A 38 -69.24 -14.54 13.95
N GLU A 39 -69.44 -14.95 15.20
CA GLU A 39 -68.64 -14.51 16.34
C GLU A 39 -67.24 -15.11 16.23
N GLY A 40 -66.31 -14.34 15.64
CA GLY A 40 -64.88 -14.59 15.76
C GLY A 40 -64.38 -14.17 17.14
N SER A 41 -63.56 -15.02 17.76
CA SER A 41 -62.84 -14.74 19.01
C SER A 41 -62.08 -13.40 18.95
N PRO A 42 -61.89 -12.69 20.08
CA PRO A 42 -61.22 -11.41 20.08
C PRO A 42 -59.72 -11.62 19.90
N LEU A 43 -59.28 -11.69 18.64
CA LEU A 43 -57.90 -11.36 18.30
C LEU A 43 -57.67 -9.95 18.85
N ARG A 44 -56.82 -9.85 19.88
CA ARG A 44 -56.50 -8.66 20.66
C ARG A 44 -56.16 -7.51 19.71
N ARG A 45 -57.17 -6.72 19.34
CA ARG A 45 -57.05 -5.64 18.36
C ARG A 45 -56.15 -4.58 18.95
N TRP A 46 -54.97 -4.45 18.36
CA TRP A 46 -53.97 -3.55 18.87
C TRP A 46 -54.43 -2.11 18.62
N THR A 47 -54.58 -1.31 19.68
CA THR A 47 -55.04 0.08 19.55
C THR A 47 -54.01 0.89 18.75
N TYR A 48 -54.47 1.84 17.95
CA TYR A 48 -53.61 2.74 17.16
C TYR A 48 -52.59 3.50 18.01
N GLU A 49 -52.88 3.72 19.29
CA GLU A 49 -51.96 4.32 20.26
C GLU A 49 -50.87 3.34 20.70
N ASN A 50 -51.22 2.07 20.91
CA ASN A 50 -50.23 1.03 21.18
C ASN A 50 -49.33 0.87 19.94
N ARG A 51 -49.96 0.69 18.75
CA ARG A 51 -49.54 1.22 17.43
C ARG A 51 -48.21 1.96 17.34
N LYS A 52 -48.38 3.27 17.49
CA LYS A 52 -47.36 4.31 17.51
C LYS A 52 -46.33 4.07 18.59
N ARG A 53 -46.74 3.73 19.81
CA ARG A 53 -45.81 3.54 20.94
C ARG A 53 -44.75 2.48 20.63
N TRP A 54 -45.10 1.32 20.04
CA TRP A 54 -44.06 0.36 19.66
C TRP A 54 -43.23 0.80 18.47
N VAL A 55 -43.83 1.42 17.45
CA VAL A 55 -43.06 1.91 16.30
C VAL A 55 -42.01 2.91 16.77
N THR A 56 -42.36 3.85 17.65
CA THR A 56 -41.42 4.81 18.25
C THR A 56 -40.36 4.11 19.11
N LEU A 57 -40.74 3.09 19.89
CA LEU A 57 -39.80 2.32 20.71
C LEU A 57 -38.78 1.55 19.86
N VAL A 58 -39.25 0.87 18.81
CA VAL A 58 -38.39 0.13 17.87
C VAL A 58 -37.47 1.09 17.11
N LEU A 59 -37.98 2.22 16.64
CA LEU A 59 -37.16 3.24 15.99
C LEU A 59 -36.13 3.85 16.95
N GLY A 60 -36.49 4.09 18.21
CA GLY A 60 -35.55 4.56 19.23
C GLY A 60 -34.44 3.54 19.51
N ILE A 61 -34.81 2.27 19.71
CA ILE A 61 -33.85 1.18 19.96
C ILE A 61 -32.91 1.00 18.76
N THR A 62 -33.45 0.97 17.54
CA THR A 62 -32.64 0.82 16.33
C THR A 62 -31.67 1.98 16.14
N ASN A 63 -32.11 3.24 16.33
CA ASN A 63 -31.21 4.40 16.28
C ASN A 63 -30.12 4.34 17.35
N VAL A 64 -30.43 3.93 18.58
CA VAL A 64 -29.44 3.77 19.65
C VAL A 64 -28.43 2.68 19.30
N ILE A 65 -28.89 1.52 18.80
CA ILE A 65 -28.00 0.45 18.34
C ILE A 65 -27.11 0.93 17.20
N THR A 66 -27.66 1.64 16.21
CA THR A 66 -26.90 2.20 15.10
C THR A 66 -25.86 3.21 15.60
N LEU A 67 -26.22 4.10 16.53
CA LEU A 67 -25.29 5.06 17.12
C LEU A 67 -24.18 4.38 17.93
N LEU A 68 -24.49 3.30 18.66
CA LEU A 68 -23.49 2.53 19.39
C LEU A 68 -22.55 1.77 18.44
N ILE A 69 -23.06 1.23 17.33
CA ILE A 69 -22.24 0.61 16.29
C ILE A 69 -21.32 1.67 15.66
N LEU A 70 -21.87 2.81 15.23
CA LEU A 70 -21.08 3.91 14.65
C LEU A 70 -20.04 4.44 15.64
N LEU A 71 -20.38 4.59 16.91
CA LEU A 71 -19.44 5.00 17.96
C LEU A 71 -18.36 3.93 18.16
N SER A 72 -18.72 2.65 18.17
CA SER A 72 -17.75 1.55 18.27
C SER A 72 -16.81 1.49 17.07
N LEU A 73 -17.31 1.73 15.86
CA LEU A 73 -16.52 1.78 14.63
C LEU A 73 -15.64 3.03 14.60
N TRP A 74 -16.11 4.14 15.16
CA TRP A 74 -15.33 5.37 15.30
C TRP A 74 -14.24 5.24 16.36
N LEU A 75 -14.54 4.61 17.50
CA LEU A 75 -13.56 4.31 18.55
C LEU A 75 -12.57 3.22 18.13
N ARG A 76 -13.00 2.26 17.31
CA ARG A 76 -12.15 1.26 16.63
C ARG A 76 -11.57 1.75 15.31
N ARG A 77 -11.75 3.03 14.98
CA ARG A 77 -10.98 3.65 13.90
C ARG A 77 -9.55 3.86 14.38
N GLU A 78 -8.92 2.77 14.80
CA GLU A 78 -7.50 2.64 14.61
C GLU A 78 -7.27 2.69 13.10
N SER A 79 -6.32 3.52 12.69
CA SER A 79 -5.70 3.42 11.38
C SER A 79 -5.43 1.94 11.12
N ILE A 80 -5.98 1.40 10.02
CA ILE A 80 -5.67 0.04 9.56
C ILE A 80 -4.15 -0.13 9.64
N PRO A 81 -3.63 -1.10 10.42
CA PRO A 81 -2.19 -1.30 10.51
C PRO A 81 -1.65 -1.58 9.10
N ASP A 82 -0.64 -0.82 8.67
CA ASP A 82 -0.13 -0.85 7.30
C ASP A 82 0.39 -2.23 6.83
N SER A 83 0.64 -3.16 7.77
CA SER A 83 0.89 -4.56 7.44
C SER A 83 -0.22 -5.22 6.62
N GLU A 84 -1.45 -4.71 6.68
CA GLU A 84 -2.59 -5.21 5.88
C GLU A 84 -2.54 -4.79 4.39
N LEU A 85 -1.71 -3.81 4.01
CA LEU A 85 -1.58 -3.36 2.60
C LEU A 85 -0.49 -4.12 1.82
N GLN A 86 0.43 -4.79 2.51
CA GLN A 86 1.46 -5.60 1.86
C GLN A 86 0.90 -6.96 1.46
N LEU A 87 0.56 -7.12 0.18
CA LEU A 87 -0.08 -8.33 -0.36
C LEU A 87 0.84 -9.57 -0.37
N LEU A 88 2.15 -9.37 -0.41
CA LEU A 88 3.13 -10.45 -0.43
C LEU A 88 3.82 -10.59 0.92
N TYR A 89 4.08 -11.83 1.32
CA TYR A 89 4.88 -12.11 2.52
C TYR A 89 6.31 -11.59 2.35
N SER A 90 6.81 -10.91 3.38
CA SER A 90 8.23 -10.65 3.60
C SER A 90 8.51 -10.88 5.08
N PRO A 91 9.67 -11.47 5.43
CA PRO A 91 10.07 -11.68 6.82
C PRO A 91 10.14 -10.36 7.62
N ALA A 92 10.34 -9.22 6.94
CA ALA A 92 10.41 -7.90 7.54
C ALA A 92 9.05 -7.16 7.60
N ASN A 93 7.93 -7.78 7.21
CA ASN A 93 6.63 -7.09 7.17
C ASN A 93 6.22 -6.49 8.53
N HIS A 94 6.60 -7.16 9.63
CA HIS A 94 6.25 -6.73 11.00
C HIS A 94 7.03 -5.50 11.49
N VAL A 95 8.11 -5.09 10.81
CA VAL A 95 8.86 -3.87 11.14
C VAL A 95 8.55 -2.70 10.22
N ILE A 96 7.59 -2.86 9.29
CA ILE A 96 7.16 -1.78 8.41
C ILE A 96 6.47 -0.70 9.27
N GLU A 97 7.07 0.48 9.27
CA GLU A 97 6.54 1.69 9.87
C GLU A 97 6.66 2.82 8.86
N HIS A 98 5.63 3.66 8.72
CA HIS A 98 5.70 4.83 7.84
C HIS A 98 6.07 6.08 8.63
N GLN A 99 6.87 6.94 8.00
CA GLN A 99 7.24 8.25 8.52
C GLN A 99 7.19 9.30 7.41
N VAL A 100 6.96 10.55 7.81
CA VAL A 100 7.08 11.67 6.89
C VAL A 100 8.53 12.15 6.87
N THR A 101 9.16 12.08 5.71
CA THR A 101 10.53 12.54 5.49
C THR A 101 10.52 13.68 4.49
N THR A 102 11.19 14.79 4.82
CA THR A 102 11.41 15.86 3.83
C THR A 102 12.68 15.59 3.06
N PHE A 103 12.60 15.52 1.74
CA PHE A 103 13.77 15.26 0.92
C PHE A 103 14.70 16.48 0.87
N HIS A 104 16.00 16.19 0.76
CA HIS A 104 16.98 17.19 0.36
C HIS A 104 16.77 17.53 -1.11
N SER A 105 16.75 18.82 -1.43
CA SER A 105 16.63 19.32 -2.81
C SER A 105 17.88 19.07 -3.65
N ALA A 106 19.03 18.82 -3.02
CA ALA A 106 20.31 18.55 -3.67
C ALA A 106 20.79 19.66 -4.62
N ILE A 107 20.30 20.89 -4.44
CA ILE A 107 20.55 22.04 -5.33
C ILE A 107 20.99 23.24 -4.49
N GLN A 108 21.88 24.08 -5.02
CA GLN A 108 22.28 25.38 -4.43
C GLN A 108 22.80 25.30 -2.98
N GLY A 109 23.67 24.32 -2.71
CA GLY A 109 24.35 24.19 -1.41
C GLY A 109 23.66 23.30 -0.39
N ASP A 110 22.48 22.77 -0.72
CA ASP A 110 21.87 21.65 0.01
C ASP A 110 22.60 20.36 -0.38
N THR A 111 23.61 19.97 0.41
CA THR A 111 24.47 18.80 0.15
C THR A 111 24.35 17.78 1.28
N THR A 112 24.33 16.50 0.92
CA THR A 112 24.35 15.38 1.87
C THR A 112 25.67 14.62 1.79
N GLU A 113 25.95 13.76 2.77
CA GLU A 113 27.12 12.87 2.76
C GLU A 113 27.17 11.89 1.57
N TYR A 114 26.04 11.67 0.88
CA TYR A 114 25.94 10.80 -0.29
C TYR A 114 26.28 11.50 -1.63
N MET A 115 26.68 12.77 -1.59
CA MET A 115 26.97 13.59 -2.78
C MET A 115 28.46 13.98 -2.86
N GLY A 116 28.93 14.26 -4.07
CA GLY A 116 30.26 14.82 -4.31
C GLY A 116 31.13 13.98 -5.21
N THR A 117 32.42 14.32 -5.27
CA THR A 117 33.44 13.57 -6.01
C THR A 117 33.81 12.28 -5.27
N PRO A 118 34.28 11.24 -5.98
CA PRO A 118 34.74 10.01 -5.35
C PRO A 118 35.72 10.25 -4.20
N SER A 119 35.45 9.63 -3.04
CA SER A 119 36.32 9.64 -1.86
C SER A 119 36.05 8.41 -0.99
N PRO A 120 37.00 8.03 -0.10
CA PRO A 120 36.78 6.95 0.86
C PRO A 120 35.57 7.17 1.77
N GLU A 121 35.33 8.41 2.19
CA GLU A 121 34.20 8.77 3.05
C GLU A 121 32.87 8.59 2.32
N LEU A 122 32.79 9.02 1.05
CA LEU A 122 31.62 8.82 0.20
C LEU A 122 31.35 7.33 -0.04
N ASP A 123 32.40 6.55 -0.32
CA ASP A 123 32.27 5.11 -0.52
C ASP A 123 31.81 4.38 0.75
N LYS A 124 32.27 4.83 1.91
CA LYS A 124 31.82 4.32 3.20
C LYS A 124 30.35 4.65 3.44
N ALA A 125 29.93 5.90 3.23
CA ALA A 125 28.55 6.32 3.42
C ALA A 125 27.60 5.48 2.56
N TRP A 126 27.92 5.30 1.27
CA TRP A 126 27.14 4.44 0.38
C TRP A 126 27.18 2.97 0.79
N GLY A 127 28.36 2.43 1.13
CA GLY A 127 28.49 1.03 1.53
C GLY A 127 27.71 0.68 2.80
N ASP A 128 27.65 1.61 3.76
CA ASP A 128 26.94 1.41 5.02
C ASP A 128 25.42 1.27 4.82
N LEU A 129 24.85 1.83 3.74
CA LEU A 129 23.42 1.71 3.43
C LEU A 129 22.98 0.28 3.10
N TYR A 130 23.85 -0.55 2.52
CA TYR A 130 23.47 -1.88 2.01
C TYR A 130 24.39 -3.02 2.48
N LYS A 131 25.29 -2.78 3.43
CA LYS A 131 26.24 -3.83 3.91
C LYS A 131 25.57 -5.05 4.55
N TYR A 132 24.33 -4.93 5.00
CA TYR A 132 23.50 -6.05 5.50
C TYR A 132 22.51 -6.51 4.43
N GLY A 133 22.96 -6.58 3.17
CA GLY A 133 22.09 -6.83 2.02
C GLY A 133 21.63 -8.27 1.85
N LEU A 134 22.35 -9.24 2.41
CA LEU A 134 21.95 -10.64 2.47
C LEU A 134 21.39 -10.98 3.84
N GLN A 135 20.29 -11.72 3.84
CA GLN A 135 19.65 -12.22 5.03
C GLN A 135 19.49 -13.74 4.97
N ARG A 136 19.23 -14.32 6.14
CA ARG A 136 18.81 -15.69 6.33
C ARG A 136 17.44 -15.71 7.00
N ILE A 137 16.63 -16.69 6.62
CA ILE A 137 15.31 -16.93 7.21
C ILE A 137 15.14 -18.42 7.52
N PRO A 138 14.36 -18.77 8.55
CA PRO A 138 14.07 -20.17 8.84
C PRO A 138 13.18 -20.79 7.76
N GLU A 139 13.16 -22.12 7.70
CA GLU A 139 12.43 -22.89 6.69
C GLU A 139 10.91 -22.62 6.67
N ASP A 140 10.29 -22.40 7.82
CA ASP A 140 8.86 -22.10 7.92
C ASP A 140 8.51 -20.76 7.28
N GLU A 141 9.36 -19.74 7.41
CA GLU A 141 9.21 -18.47 6.69
C GLU A 141 9.51 -18.61 5.19
N ALA A 142 10.50 -19.42 4.81
CA ALA A 142 10.83 -19.64 3.40
C ALA A 142 9.64 -20.26 2.62
N LYS A 143 8.83 -21.10 3.27
CA LYS A 143 7.61 -21.70 2.71
C LYS A 143 6.49 -20.69 2.43
N LEU A 144 6.54 -19.49 3.02
CA LEU A 144 5.54 -18.43 2.81
C LEU A 144 5.83 -17.55 1.59
N ILE A 145 7.04 -17.65 1.02
CA ILE A 145 7.47 -16.85 -0.12
C ILE A 145 6.96 -17.49 -1.42
N PRO A 146 6.49 -16.71 -2.42
CA PRO A 146 5.93 -17.27 -3.65
C PRO A 146 6.91 -18.11 -4.50
N TRP A 147 8.21 -17.90 -4.33
CA TRP A 147 9.26 -18.56 -5.10
C TRP A 147 10.24 -19.26 -4.17
N LYS A 148 10.73 -20.43 -4.60
CA LYS A 148 11.76 -21.16 -3.85
C LYS A 148 13.03 -20.32 -3.79
N THR A 149 13.66 -20.34 -2.62
CA THR A 149 15.01 -19.82 -2.41
C THR A 149 15.94 -20.95 -1.96
N VAL A 150 17.23 -20.67 -1.83
CA VAL A 150 18.28 -21.67 -1.60
C VAL A 150 18.60 -21.84 -0.12
N ARG A 151 18.83 -23.09 0.30
CA ARG A 151 19.41 -23.39 1.61
C ARG A 151 20.85 -22.88 1.69
N ILE A 152 21.25 -22.45 2.88
CA ILE A 152 22.60 -21.96 3.12
C ILE A 152 23.54 -23.15 3.36
N PRO A 153 24.63 -23.32 2.57
CA PRO A 153 25.62 -24.36 2.84
C PRO A 153 26.21 -24.21 4.24
N GLY A 154 26.13 -25.27 5.06
CA GLY A 154 26.58 -25.26 6.45
C GLY A 154 25.55 -24.77 7.47
N ASP A 155 24.38 -24.29 7.03
CA ASP A 155 23.22 -23.94 7.86
C ASP A 155 21.92 -24.34 7.16
N GLU A 156 21.68 -25.65 7.05
CA GLU A 156 20.55 -26.21 6.28
C GLU A 156 19.17 -25.90 6.86
N SER A 157 19.12 -25.37 8.09
CA SER A 157 17.89 -24.90 8.73
C SER A 157 17.44 -23.52 8.26
N HIS A 158 18.32 -22.81 7.55
CA HIS A 158 18.07 -21.47 7.04
C HIS A 158 18.23 -21.39 5.52
N TYR A 159 17.57 -20.38 4.98
CA TYR A 159 17.53 -20.06 3.56
C TYR A 159 18.03 -18.65 3.33
N ALA A 160 18.81 -18.44 2.28
CA ALA A 160 19.32 -17.13 1.91
C ALA A 160 18.21 -16.32 1.23
N VAL A 161 18.05 -15.05 1.59
CA VAL A 161 17.17 -14.08 0.91
C VAL A 161 17.82 -12.70 0.93
N ALA A 162 17.26 -11.75 0.17
CA ALA A 162 17.67 -10.35 0.22
C ALA A 162 16.42 -9.47 0.20
N LEU A 163 16.34 -8.49 1.11
CA LEU A 163 15.37 -7.43 1.01
C LEU A 163 15.74 -6.51 -0.16
N ASP A 164 14.77 -6.27 -1.03
CA ASP A 164 14.97 -5.61 -2.31
C ASP A 164 15.55 -4.18 -2.18
N VAL A 165 15.23 -3.47 -1.09
CA VAL A 165 15.75 -2.11 -0.82
C VAL A 165 17.29 -2.08 -0.78
N PHE A 166 17.95 -3.12 -0.26
CA PHE A 166 19.41 -3.16 -0.23
C PHE A 166 20.00 -3.40 -1.61
N HIS A 167 19.34 -4.23 -2.44
CA HIS A 167 19.73 -4.45 -3.83
C HIS A 167 19.53 -3.19 -4.69
N GLN A 168 18.44 -2.45 -4.46
CA GLN A 168 18.23 -1.14 -5.05
C GLN A 168 19.37 -0.17 -4.68
N LEU A 169 19.72 -0.04 -3.40
CA LEU A 169 20.80 0.84 -2.95
C LEU A 169 22.17 0.43 -3.51
N HIS A 170 22.44 -0.88 -3.60
CA HIS A 170 23.62 -1.42 -4.29
C HIS A 170 23.64 -1.01 -5.78
N CYS A 171 22.55 -1.24 -6.50
CA CYS A 171 22.41 -0.91 -7.92
C CYS A 171 22.59 0.60 -8.17
N LEU A 172 22.01 1.45 -7.32
CA LEU A 172 22.18 2.90 -7.42
C LEU A 172 23.65 3.32 -7.21
N ASN A 173 24.37 2.66 -6.30
CA ASN A 173 25.79 2.89 -6.09
C ASN A 173 26.65 2.43 -7.27
N ILE A 174 26.30 1.32 -7.93
CA ILE A 174 26.97 0.87 -9.17
C ILE A 174 26.82 1.93 -10.27
N ILE A 175 25.60 2.43 -10.48
CA ILE A 175 25.33 3.51 -11.44
C ILE A 175 26.16 4.76 -11.10
N ARG A 176 26.18 5.18 -9.82
CA ARG A 176 27.00 6.31 -9.35
C ARG A 176 28.47 6.11 -9.73
N LYS A 177 29.04 4.93 -9.43
CA LYS A 177 30.45 4.62 -9.71
C LYS A 177 30.76 4.58 -11.21
N ALA A 178 29.83 4.11 -12.04
CA ALA A 178 30.00 4.07 -13.49
C ALA A 178 30.22 5.45 -14.14
N PHE A 179 29.77 6.54 -13.50
CA PHE A 179 30.04 7.92 -13.95
C PHE A 179 31.46 8.43 -13.62
N HIS A 180 32.28 7.66 -12.90
CA HIS A 180 33.63 8.04 -12.51
C HIS A 180 34.67 6.97 -12.90
N PRO A 181 34.84 6.68 -14.20
CA PRO A 181 35.74 5.63 -14.69
C PRO A 181 37.23 5.92 -14.42
N ASP A 182 37.59 7.17 -14.11
CA ASP A 182 38.95 7.56 -13.75
C ASP A 182 39.31 7.14 -12.30
N TYR A 183 38.31 6.86 -11.47
CA TYR A 183 38.49 6.50 -10.05
C TYR A 183 38.06 5.07 -9.74
N TYR A 184 36.96 4.59 -10.33
CA TYR A 184 36.46 3.23 -10.12
C TYR A 184 36.81 2.31 -11.29
N PRO A 185 36.98 1.01 -11.04
CA PRO A 185 37.05 0.02 -12.10
C PRO A 185 35.86 0.13 -13.04
N LYS A 186 36.09 -0.10 -14.32
CA LYS A 186 35.03 -0.11 -15.31
C LYS A 186 34.06 -1.25 -15.02
N GLU A 187 32.81 -0.91 -14.76
CA GLU A 187 31.73 -1.87 -14.63
C GLU A 187 31.30 -2.41 -15.99
N GLU A 188 30.84 -3.66 -16.00
CA GLU A 188 30.28 -4.27 -17.19
C GLU A 188 28.98 -3.58 -17.58
N GLN A 189 28.82 -3.29 -18.87
CA GLN A 189 27.65 -2.52 -19.36
C GLN A 189 26.32 -3.21 -19.01
N TRP A 190 26.26 -4.55 -19.13
CA TRP A 190 25.06 -5.31 -18.82
C TRP A 190 24.66 -5.16 -17.35
N HIS A 191 25.63 -4.99 -16.44
CA HIS A 191 25.36 -4.84 -15.01
C HIS A 191 24.76 -3.45 -14.75
N VAL A 192 25.31 -2.41 -15.38
CA VAL A 192 24.74 -1.05 -15.31
C VAL A 192 23.33 -1.00 -15.88
N ASP A 193 23.08 -1.63 -17.02
CA ASP A 193 21.75 -1.69 -17.65
C ASP A 193 20.74 -2.42 -16.75
N HIS A 194 21.15 -3.54 -16.14
CA HIS A 194 20.36 -4.26 -15.13
C HIS A 194 20.04 -3.38 -13.91
N CYS A 195 21.04 -2.67 -13.37
CA CYS A 195 20.85 -1.76 -12.24
C CYS A 195 19.85 -0.65 -12.56
N ILE A 196 19.94 -0.04 -13.74
CA ILE A 196 19.02 1.02 -14.18
C ILE A 196 17.59 0.48 -14.24
N GLU A 197 17.40 -0.70 -14.84
CA GLU A 197 16.09 -1.32 -14.97
C GLU A 197 15.49 -1.69 -13.61
N HIS A 198 16.30 -2.23 -12.69
CA HIS A 198 15.87 -2.57 -11.34
C HIS A 198 15.40 -1.33 -10.56
N ILE A 199 16.15 -0.23 -10.62
CA ILE A 199 15.76 1.05 -9.99
C ILE A 199 14.50 1.62 -10.64
N ARG A 200 14.38 1.56 -11.96
CA ARG A 200 13.17 2.03 -12.66
C ARG A 200 11.93 1.27 -12.18
N GLN A 201 12.01 -0.06 -12.09
CA GLN A 201 10.91 -0.89 -11.59
C GLN A 201 10.56 -0.55 -10.14
N ALA A 202 11.55 -0.35 -9.27
CA ALA A 202 11.34 0.04 -7.88
C ALA A 202 10.62 1.40 -7.75
N ILE A 203 11.02 2.40 -8.54
CA ILE A 203 10.37 3.72 -8.56
C ILE A 203 8.91 3.60 -9.00
N VAL A 204 8.64 2.84 -10.07
CA VAL A 204 7.27 2.61 -10.56
C VAL A 204 6.44 1.82 -9.55
N CYS A 205 7.02 0.82 -8.89
CA CYS A 205 6.36 0.05 -7.84
C CYS A 205 5.98 0.93 -6.65
N SER A 206 6.90 1.80 -6.21
CA SER A 206 6.64 2.74 -5.11
C SER A 206 5.63 3.82 -5.48
N SER A 207 5.61 4.27 -6.75
CA SER A 207 4.70 5.28 -7.29
C SER A 207 4.38 6.41 -6.31
N ASP A 208 5.43 7.09 -5.84
CA ASP A 208 5.27 8.18 -4.87
C ASP A 208 4.46 9.34 -5.46
N VAL A 209 3.30 9.61 -4.88
CA VAL A 209 2.35 10.65 -5.30
C VAL A 209 2.55 11.98 -4.60
N SER A 210 3.61 12.13 -3.81
CA SER A 210 3.99 13.39 -3.17
C SER A 210 4.30 14.46 -4.21
N LEU A 211 3.95 15.71 -3.89
CA LEU A 211 3.92 16.77 -4.89
C LEU A 211 5.22 17.57 -4.94
N ILE A 212 5.77 17.74 -6.14
CA ILE A 212 6.72 18.83 -6.41
C ILE A 212 5.93 20.13 -6.47
N ILE A 213 6.25 21.07 -5.58
CA ILE A 213 5.53 22.35 -5.48
C ILE A 213 6.17 23.38 -6.41
N TRP A 214 5.39 23.94 -7.33
CA TRP A 214 5.84 24.99 -8.23
C TRP A 214 5.57 26.37 -7.64
N GLN A 215 6.62 27.19 -7.52
CA GLN A 215 6.53 28.52 -6.90
C GLN A 215 7.29 29.56 -7.74
N TRP A 216 6.82 30.80 -7.69
CA TRP A 216 7.52 31.95 -8.27
C TRP A 216 8.69 32.36 -7.36
N PHE A 217 9.88 32.48 -7.92
CA PHE A 217 11.09 32.96 -7.24
C PHE A 217 11.45 34.36 -7.75
N PRO A 218 11.09 35.43 -7.01
CA PRO A 218 11.31 36.81 -7.44
C PRO A 218 12.78 37.10 -7.78
N GLU A 219 13.72 36.53 -7.02
CA GLU A 219 15.16 36.75 -7.17
C GLU A 219 15.68 36.18 -8.49
N LYS A 220 14.97 35.21 -9.07
CA LYS A 220 15.33 34.54 -10.33
C LYS A 220 14.41 34.91 -11.49
N ASN A 221 13.34 35.66 -11.22
CA ASN A 221 12.28 35.99 -12.18
C ASN A 221 11.76 34.75 -12.93
N LYS A 222 11.57 33.63 -12.20
CA LYS A 222 11.20 32.32 -12.76
C LYS A 222 10.30 31.55 -11.80
N THR A 223 9.39 30.76 -12.35
CA THR A 223 8.70 29.68 -11.62
C THR A 223 9.57 28.44 -11.62
N LEU A 224 9.86 27.87 -10.46
CA LEU A 224 10.66 26.65 -10.31
C LEU A 224 9.92 25.63 -9.46
N GLY A 225 10.12 24.34 -9.78
CA GLY A 225 9.67 23.24 -8.94
C GLY A 225 10.59 23.07 -7.74
N ARG A 226 10.00 22.98 -6.55
CA ARG A 226 10.68 22.61 -5.31
C ARG A 226 10.42 21.13 -5.04
N SER A 227 11.47 20.32 -5.16
CA SER A 227 11.45 18.87 -4.92
C SER A 227 11.80 18.49 -3.48
N GLY A 228 12.35 19.41 -2.69
CA GLY A 228 12.60 19.21 -1.26
C GLY A 228 11.31 19.34 -0.44
N THR A 229 10.36 18.45 -0.71
CA THR A 229 9.01 18.42 -0.14
C THR A 229 8.87 17.26 0.84
N PRO A 230 7.83 17.23 1.68
CA PRO A 230 7.52 16.07 2.51
C PRO A 230 7.01 14.89 1.68
N HIS A 231 7.48 13.69 2.01
CA HIS A 231 7.09 12.41 1.42
C HIS A 231 6.70 11.43 2.53
N THR A 232 5.76 10.54 2.27
CA THR A 232 5.49 9.40 3.16
C THR A 232 6.40 8.25 2.75
N CYS A 233 7.31 7.86 3.64
CA CYS A 233 8.31 6.82 3.38
C CYS A 233 8.18 5.69 4.40
N ARG A 234 8.60 4.49 4.02
CA ARG A 234 8.90 3.44 5.01
C ARG A 234 10.11 3.84 5.81
N ASN A 235 10.09 3.58 7.11
CA ASN A 235 11.18 3.86 8.01
C ASN A 235 12.34 2.91 7.72
N PHE A 236 13.32 3.41 6.95
CA PHE A 236 14.48 2.64 6.56
C PHE A 236 15.29 2.15 7.76
N ASP A 237 15.40 2.93 8.84
CA ASP A 237 16.17 2.55 10.02
C ASP A 237 15.59 1.31 10.72
N LYS A 238 14.26 1.17 10.75
CA LYS A 238 13.59 -0.03 11.28
C LYS A 238 13.90 -1.27 10.46
N ILE A 239 13.87 -1.12 9.14
CA ILE A 239 14.19 -2.19 8.18
C ILE A 239 15.68 -2.56 8.27
N TYR A 240 16.54 -1.54 8.40
CA TYR A 240 17.97 -1.69 8.52
C TYR A 240 18.36 -2.42 9.82
N GLU A 241 17.78 -2.02 10.95
CA GLU A 241 18.04 -2.70 12.23
C GLU A 241 17.51 -4.14 12.23
N TRP A 242 16.38 -4.42 11.57
CA TRP A 242 15.92 -5.79 11.34
C TRP A 242 16.94 -6.61 10.53
N ALA A 243 17.47 -6.06 9.44
CA ALA A 243 18.44 -6.76 8.60
C ALA A 243 19.80 -6.97 9.27
N LYS A 244 20.18 -6.04 10.16
CA LYS A 244 21.42 -6.08 10.94
C LYS A 244 21.38 -7.07 12.10
N ASP A 245 20.19 -7.44 12.60
CA ASP A 245 20.07 -8.43 13.67
C ASP A 245 20.81 -9.73 13.27
N PRO A 246 21.74 -10.24 14.10
CA PRO A 246 22.47 -11.47 13.79
C PRO A 246 21.61 -12.69 13.45
N LYS A 247 20.35 -12.73 13.89
CA LYS A 247 19.41 -13.79 13.52
C LYS A 247 19.05 -13.73 12.04
N ASN A 248 18.87 -12.53 11.50
CA ASN A 248 18.44 -12.30 10.13
C ASN A 248 19.62 -12.06 9.20
N ASN A 249 20.73 -11.49 9.67
CA ASN A 249 21.87 -11.15 8.83
C ASN A 249 22.59 -12.40 8.33
N LEU A 250 22.90 -12.44 7.03
CA LEU A 250 23.78 -13.43 6.42
C LEU A 250 25.05 -12.74 5.92
N PRO A 251 26.16 -12.79 6.68
CA PRO A 251 27.42 -12.19 6.28
C PRO A 251 27.92 -12.74 4.93
N ALA A 252 28.43 -11.86 4.07
CA ALA A 252 28.86 -12.24 2.72
C ALA A 252 29.99 -13.29 2.70
N ASP A 253 30.84 -13.32 3.72
CA ASP A 253 31.87 -14.34 3.92
C ASP A 253 31.32 -15.71 4.33
N GLN A 254 30.06 -15.76 4.75
CA GLN A 254 29.34 -16.99 5.15
C GLN A 254 28.43 -17.53 4.04
N PHE A 255 28.28 -16.80 2.93
CA PHE A 255 27.50 -17.26 1.78
C PHE A 255 28.37 -17.31 0.53
N ASN A 256 29.02 -18.46 0.33
CA ASN A 256 29.83 -18.70 -0.85
C ASN A 256 28.93 -19.06 -2.04
N LEU A 257 28.80 -18.13 -2.99
CA LEU A 257 28.03 -18.28 -4.22
C LEU A 257 28.55 -19.38 -5.16
N ASP A 258 29.80 -19.81 -4.98
CA ASP A 258 30.43 -20.86 -5.79
C ASP A 258 30.17 -22.27 -5.27
N LEU A 259 29.60 -22.41 -4.06
CA LEU A 259 29.23 -23.71 -3.51
C LEU A 259 27.86 -24.15 -4.04
N HIS A 260 27.77 -25.41 -4.44
CA HIS A 260 26.47 -25.99 -4.80
C HIS A 260 25.57 -25.99 -3.54
N PRO A 261 24.33 -25.49 -3.63
CA PRO A 261 23.41 -25.52 -2.50
C PRO A 261 23.12 -26.98 -2.11
N PRO A 262 22.84 -27.27 -0.83
CA PRO A 262 22.34 -28.56 -0.41
C PRO A 262 21.11 -28.96 -1.24
N HIS A 263 20.98 -30.25 -1.58
CA HIS A 263 19.81 -30.73 -2.31
C HIS A 263 18.54 -30.46 -1.50
N ASP A 264 17.59 -29.77 -2.12
CA ASP A 264 16.21 -29.79 -1.62
C ASP A 264 15.66 -31.19 -1.85
N HIS A 265 15.41 -31.92 -0.76
CA HIS A 265 14.59 -33.11 -0.81
C HIS A 265 13.16 -32.67 -1.14
N ASP A 266 12.84 -32.64 -2.43
CA ASP A 266 11.53 -32.43 -3.08
C ASP A 266 10.41 -31.89 -2.17
N HIS A 267 10.08 -30.61 -2.39
CA HIS A 267 8.81 -29.98 -2.00
C HIS A 267 8.02 -29.62 -3.26
#